data_AF-A0A9W6TTI4-F1
#
_entry.id   AF-A0A9W6TTI4-F1
#
_cell.length_a   1.000
_cell.length_b   1.000
_cell.length_c   1.000
_cell.angle_alpha   90.00
_cell.angle_beta   90.00
_cell.angle_gamma   90.00
#
_symmetry.space_group_name_H-M   'P 1'
#
loop_
_entity.id
_entity.type
_entity.pdbx_description
1 polymer ?
#
loop_
_entity_poly.entity_id
_entity_poly.type
_entity_poly.pdbx_seq_one_letter_code
_entity_poly.pdbx_strand_id
1 'polypeptide(L)'
;MRQLLLLLELAFTLYAVIWIEVTATTYSVTIHHADTDTSCSTTPYRIEVWENADCIEADCAASVNGLYDGVASTICTKDYQNEVWKRFGSSVYLLQVVYHDDVCSNFAYARAYIANGKCEVGSNSNWFTATIESNGSATLRYFTSEPCSLDDLFLSTERAIKETLDSNACDPNEYQWFTNKGNTAAPLASTTTSAGSSSTGTTDTTDATGNTATDTTSTDTTATGTSHTNDAATSPSTSTTESNSSSSGSGDSGLSIGAIAGIVIGGVVAIATVYAIIFHRDRPIAITCFSASVA
;
A
#
# COMPACT_ATOMS: atom_id res chain seq x y z
N MET A 1 41.77 13.70 -35.23
CA MET A 1 40.46 13.41 -35.86
C MET A 1 39.90 12.04 -35.46
N ARG A 2 40.51 10.90 -35.83
CA ARG A 2 39.93 9.56 -35.56
C ARG A 2 39.55 9.25 -34.10
N GLN A 3 40.37 9.66 -33.12
CA GLN A 3 40.03 9.52 -31.68
C GLN A 3 38.89 10.44 -31.22
N LEU A 4 38.75 11.64 -31.78
CA LEU A 4 37.65 12.56 -31.47
C LEU A 4 36.30 12.02 -31.97
N LEU A 5 36.30 11.32 -33.11
CA LEU A 5 35.12 10.67 -33.67
C LEU A 5 34.66 9.50 -32.78
N LEU A 6 35.60 8.66 -32.33
CA LEU A 6 35.33 7.56 -31.40
C LEU A 6 34.78 8.03 -30.04
N LEU A 7 35.32 9.12 -29.48
CA LEU A 7 34.82 9.70 -28.24
C LEU A 7 33.40 10.28 -28.41
N LEU A 8 33.08 10.83 -29.58
CA LEU A 8 31.73 11.35 -29.88
C LEU A 8 30.70 10.22 -29.93
N GLU A 9 31.00 9.09 -30.60
CA GLU A 9 30.09 7.94 -30.66
C GLU A 9 29.93 7.23 -29.31
N LEU A 10 31.01 7.16 -28.49
CA LEU A 10 30.92 6.66 -27.12
C LEU A 10 30.07 7.57 -26.23
N ALA A 11 30.14 8.90 -26.41
CA ALA A 11 29.28 9.85 -25.71
C ALA A 11 27.81 9.74 -26.16
N PHE A 12 27.54 9.57 -27.46
CA PHE A 12 26.17 9.37 -27.97
C PHE A 12 25.54 8.06 -27.48
N THR A 13 26.30 6.96 -27.44
CA THR A 13 25.81 5.69 -26.89
C THR A 13 25.59 5.75 -25.38
N LEU A 14 26.50 6.36 -24.61
CA LEU A 14 26.28 6.60 -23.17
C LEU A 14 25.07 7.49 -22.89
N TYR A 15 24.82 8.52 -23.70
CA TYR A 15 23.65 9.39 -23.55
C TYR A 15 22.33 8.65 -23.85
N ALA A 16 22.33 7.72 -24.81
CA ALA A 16 21.17 6.89 -25.14
C ALA A 16 20.81 5.87 -24.03
N VAL A 17 21.76 5.42 -23.22
CA VAL A 17 21.51 4.47 -22.11
C VAL A 17 20.96 5.15 -20.84
N ILE A 18 21.02 6.49 -20.75
CA ILE A 18 20.60 7.25 -19.55
C ILE A 18 19.09 7.54 -19.54
N TRP A 19 18.40 7.38 -20.67
CA TRP A 19 16.94 7.50 -20.75
C TRP A 19 16.26 6.12 -20.69
N ILE A 20 16.30 5.50 -19.50
CA ILE A 20 15.24 4.56 -19.13
C ILE A 20 14.01 5.42 -18.86
N GLU A 21 13.23 5.69 -19.91
CA GLU A 21 11.86 6.18 -19.72
C GLU A 21 11.08 5.08 -19.00
N VAL A 22 10.93 5.24 -17.68
CA VAL A 22 9.93 4.49 -16.93
C VAL A 22 8.58 4.97 -17.44
N THR A 23 8.03 4.24 -18.42
CA THR A 23 6.67 4.41 -18.91
C THR A 23 5.73 4.27 -17.72
N ALA A 24 5.29 5.41 -17.18
CA ALA A 24 4.49 5.43 -15.97
C ALA A 24 3.16 4.71 -16.20
N THR A 25 2.92 3.65 -15.43
CA THR A 25 1.75 2.77 -15.50
C THR A 25 0.45 3.57 -15.52
N THR A 26 -0.40 3.28 -16.52
CA THR A 26 -1.78 3.75 -16.55
C THR A 26 -2.66 2.71 -15.88
N TYR A 27 -3.55 3.16 -15.00
CA TYR A 27 -4.55 2.36 -14.32
C TYR A 27 -5.94 2.68 -14.87
N SER A 28 -6.74 1.64 -15.07
CA SER A 28 -8.19 1.75 -15.23
C SER A 28 -8.84 1.70 -13.86
N VAL A 29 -9.60 2.74 -13.51
CA VAL A 29 -10.32 2.87 -12.24
C VAL A 29 -11.81 2.85 -12.54
N THR A 30 -12.46 1.71 -12.30
CA THR A 30 -13.91 1.52 -12.50
C THR A 30 -14.64 1.74 -11.18
N ILE A 31 -15.67 2.59 -11.21
CA ILE A 31 -16.30 3.18 -10.02
C ILE A 31 -17.78 2.82 -10.06
N HIS A 32 -18.25 2.06 -9.06
CA HIS A 32 -19.60 1.48 -9.03
C HIS A 32 -20.50 2.23 -8.04
N HIS A 33 -21.68 2.63 -8.51
CA HIS A 33 -22.69 3.39 -7.79
C HIS A 33 -24.02 2.63 -7.78
N ALA A 34 -24.77 2.74 -6.68
CA ALA A 34 -26.10 2.12 -6.54
C ALA A 34 -27.23 2.96 -7.18
N ASP A 35 -26.88 3.86 -8.11
CA ASP A 35 -27.85 4.75 -8.74
C ASP A 35 -28.74 3.99 -9.73
N THR A 36 -30.03 4.36 -9.76
CA THR A 36 -31.00 3.85 -10.74
C THR A 36 -30.99 4.63 -12.05
N ASP A 37 -30.22 5.72 -12.11
CA ASP A 37 -29.99 6.54 -13.30
C ASP A 37 -28.50 6.58 -13.64
N THR A 38 -28.17 7.10 -14.82
CA THR A 38 -26.79 7.18 -15.32
C THR A 38 -26.06 8.44 -14.83
N SER A 39 -26.27 8.86 -13.58
CA SER A 39 -25.64 10.09 -13.05
C SER A 39 -24.36 9.86 -12.24
N CYS A 40 -24.18 8.70 -11.60
CA CYS A 40 -23.06 8.41 -10.69
C CYS A 40 -22.94 9.49 -9.59
N SER A 41 -24.08 9.94 -9.06
CA SER A 41 -24.19 11.06 -8.12
C SER A 41 -24.03 10.64 -6.65
N THR A 42 -24.29 9.38 -6.31
CA THR A 42 -24.12 8.88 -4.92
C THR A 42 -22.65 8.59 -4.61
N THR A 43 -22.32 8.41 -3.32
CA THR A 43 -21.03 7.81 -2.94
C THR A 43 -20.91 6.42 -3.59
N PRO A 44 -19.78 6.09 -4.25
CA PRO A 44 -19.54 4.73 -4.75
C PRO A 44 -19.61 3.72 -3.59
N TYR A 45 -20.18 2.54 -3.83
CA TYR A 45 -20.07 1.44 -2.86
C TYR A 45 -18.76 0.67 -3.05
N ARG A 46 -18.23 0.62 -4.28
CA ARG A 46 -17.03 -0.13 -4.64
C ARG A 46 -16.27 0.55 -5.78
N ILE A 47 -14.95 0.46 -5.74
CA ILE A 47 -14.04 0.88 -6.83
C ILE A 47 -13.08 -0.27 -7.11
N GLU A 48 -12.83 -0.54 -8.39
CA GLU A 48 -11.87 -1.53 -8.87
C GLU A 48 -10.76 -0.84 -9.66
N VAL A 49 -9.52 -1.30 -9.48
CA VAL A 49 -8.33 -0.73 -10.11
C VAL A 49 -7.50 -1.84 -10.74
N TRP A 50 -7.17 -1.67 -12.01
CA TRP A 50 -6.33 -2.60 -12.78
C TRP A 50 -5.25 -1.83 -13.55
N GLU A 51 -4.06 -2.39 -13.73
CA GLU A 51 -3.13 -1.86 -14.73
C GLU A 51 -3.73 -2.04 -16.13
N ASN A 52 -3.79 -0.97 -16.90
CA ASN A 52 -4.31 -1.01 -18.26
C ASN A 52 -3.68 0.12 -19.09
N ALA A 53 -2.69 -0.23 -19.90
CA ALA A 53 -2.03 0.70 -20.82
C ALA A 53 -2.99 1.23 -21.90
N ASP A 54 -3.97 0.42 -22.30
CA ASP A 54 -5.01 0.72 -23.31
C ASP A 54 -6.32 1.19 -22.65
N CYS A 55 -6.24 1.82 -21.47
CA CYS A 55 -7.41 2.31 -20.75
C CYS A 55 -8.22 3.31 -21.59
N ILE A 56 -9.53 3.07 -21.67
CA ILE A 56 -10.50 3.97 -22.30
C ILE A 56 -11.46 4.46 -21.21
N GLU A 57 -11.61 5.78 -21.11
CA GLU A 57 -12.56 6.38 -20.18
C GLU A 57 -14.00 6.10 -20.61
N ALA A 58 -14.88 5.90 -19.64
CA ALA A 58 -16.29 5.64 -19.87
C ALA A 58 -17.13 6.51 -18.94
N ASP A 59 -18.05 7.28 -19.53
CA ASP A 59 -19.09 8.01 -18.81
C ASP A 59 -19.96 7.05 -17.98
N CYS A 60 -20.67 7.61 -17.01
CA CYS A 60 -21.59 6.84 -16.18
C CYS A 60 -22.67 6.15 -17.03
N ALA A 61 -22.76 4.83 -16.94
CA ALA A 61 -23.74 4.02 -17.66
C ALA A 61 -24.19 2.82 -16.82
N ALA A 62 -25.33 2.22 -17.18
CA ALA A 62 -25.75 0.92 -16.67
C ALA A 62 -24.61 -0.10 -16.82
N SER A 63 -24.35 -0.91 -15.78
CA SER A 63 -23.17 -1.76 -15.75
C SER A 63 -23.19 -2.81 -16.88
N VAL A 64 -22.41 -2.54 -17.95
CA VAL A 64 -22.37 -3.30 -19.20
C VAL A 64 -21.61 -4.62 -19.07
N ASN A 65 -22.09 -5.47 -18.17
CA ASN A 65 -21.88 -6.93 -18.11
C ASN A 65 -22.91 -7.64 -17.20
N GLY A 66 -23.85 -6.91 -16.56
CA GLY A 66 -24.77 -7.50 -15.58
C GLY A 66 -24.07 -8.07 -14.34
N LEU A 67 -22.82 -7.69 -14.12
CA LEU A 67 -22.00 -8.16 -13.00
C LEU A 67 -22.32 -7.45 -11.69
N TYR A 68 -23.04 -6.34 -11.75
CA TYR A 68 -23.33 -5.45 -10.63
C TYR A 68 -24.72 -4.85 -10.83
N ASP A 69 -25.44 -4.60 -9.74
CA ASP A 69 -26.67 -3.80 -9.78
C ASP A 69 -26.30 -2.31 -9.72
N GLY A 70 -27.01 -1.48 -10.51
CA GLY A 70 -26.73 -0.05 -10.66
C GLY A 70 -25.84 0.32 -11.86
N VAL A 71 -25.01 1.36 -11.67
CA VAL A 71 -24.25 2.04 -12.74
C VAL A 71 -22.75 2.15 -12.43
N ALA A 72 -21.94 2.28 -13.47
CA ALA A 72 -20.50 2.46 -13.34
C ALA A 72 -19.94 3.49 -14.32
N SER A 73 -18.82 4.09 -13.94
CA SER A 73 -17.96 4.91 -14.82
C SER A 73 -16.52 4.39 -14.76
N THR A 74 -15.68 4.73 -15.75
CA THR A 74 -14.25 4.40 -15.75
C THR A 74 -13.42 5.63 -16.04
N ILE A 75 -12.40 5.88 -15.22
CA ILE A 75 -11.41 6.95 -15.41
C ILE A 75 -10.01 6.33 -15.58
N CYS A 76 -9.18 6.96 -16.41
CA CYS A 76 -7.81 6.51 -16.68
C CYS A 76 -6.81 7.41 -15.96
N THR A 77 -6.00 6.86 -15.07
CA THR A 77 -5.11 7.66 -14.20
C THR A 77 -3.76 6.99 -13.98
N LYS A 78 -2.75 7.76 -13.59
CA LYS A 78 -1.46 7.27 -13.08
C LYS A 78 -1.39 7.25 -11.55
N ASP A 79 -2.42 7.81 -10.90
CA ASP A 79 -2.54 8.00 -9.45
C ASP A 79 -3.94 7.54 -9.03
N TYR A 80 -4.10 6.22 -8.93
CA TYR A 80 -5.40 5.60 -8.63
C TYR A 80 -5.83 5.83 -7.18
N GLN A 81 -4.89 6.03 -6.25
CA GLN A 81 -5.18 6.17 -4.82
C GLN A 81 -5.80 7.54 -4.51
N ASN A 82 -5.31 8.59 -5.17
CA ASN A 82 -5.93 9.91 -5.15
C ASN A 82 -7.31 9.90 -5.80
N GLU A 83 -7.52 9.16 -6.91
CA GLU A 83 -8.87 8.99 -7.48
C GLU A 83 -9.81 8.25 -6.53
N VAL A 84 -9.39 7.14 -5.92
CA VAL A 84 -10.17 6.44 -4.87
C VAL A 84 -10.53 7.41 -3.74
N TRP A 85 -9.56 8.17 -3.22
CA TRP A 85 -9.80 9.14 -2.15
C TRP A 85 -10.81 10.22 -2.54
N LYS A 86 -10.66 10.85 -3.72
CA LYS A 86 -11.61 11.87 -4.23
C LYS A 86 -13.04 11.33 -4.31
N ARG A 87 -13.20 10.10 -4.78
CA ARG A 87 -14.52 9.51 -5.10
C ARG A 87 -15.29 9.07 -3.85
N PHE A 88 -14.62 8.63 -2.78
CA PHE A 88 -15.28 8.42 -1.49
C PHE A 88 -15.48 9.72 -0.68
N GLY A 89 -14.61 10.71 -0.86
CA GLY A 89 -14.69 12.00 -0.18
C GLY A 89 -14.61 11.86 1.34
N SER A 90 -15.67 12.27 2.04
CA SER A 90 -15.81 12.13 3.49
C SER A 90 -16.31 10.76 3.95
N SER A 91 -16.71 9.88 3.04
CA SER A 91 -17.23 8.55 3.36
C SER A 91 -16.07 7.63 3.77
N VAL A 92 -16.23 6.86 4.85
CA VAL A 92 -15.17 5.95 5.28
C VAL A 92 -15.06 4.78 4.29
N TYR A 93 -13.85 4.45 3.87
CA TYR A 93 -13.57 3.33 2.97
C TYR A 93 -12.43 2.45 3.48
N LEU A 94 -12.38 1.23 2.95
CA LEU A 94 -11.27 0.29 3.09
C LEU A 94 -10.73 -0.02 1.69
N LEU A 95 -9.47 0.34 1.43
CA LEU A 95 -8.76 0.04 0.18
C LEU A 95 -7.81 -1.13 0.43
N GLN A 96 -8.04 -2.23 -0.28
CA GLN A 96 -7.14 -3.37 -0.39
C GLN A 96 -6.34 -3.22 -1.69
N VAL A 97 -5.02 -3.19 -1.59
CA VAL A 97 -4.11 -3.33 -2.73
C VAL A 97 -3.57 -4.75 -2.69
N VAL A 98 -3.74 -5.48 -3.79
CA VAL A 98 -3.33 -6.87 -3.96
C VAL A 98 -2.09 -6.92 -4.84
N TYR A 99 -1.13 -7.74 -4.44
CA TYR A 99 0.13 -7.94 -5.12
C TYR A 99 0.27 -9.40 -5.59
N HIS A 100 1.34 -9.68 -6.33
CA HIS A 100 1.75 -11.03 -6.74
C HIS A 100 2.95 -11.55 -5.92
N ASP A 101 3.29 -10.87 -4.82
CA ASP A 101 4.39 -11.23 -3.92
C ASP A 101 4.11 -10.75 -2.48
N ASP A 102 4.76 -11.42 -1.53
CA ASP A 102 4.65 -11.22 -0.08
C ASP A 102 5.45 -10.01 0.45
N VAL A 103 6.11 -9.27 -0.44
CA VAL A 103 6.82 -8.02 -0.15
C VAL A 103 6.14 -6.80 -0.81
N CYS A 104 4.95 -7.00 -1.37
CA CYS A 104 4.10 -5.99 -2.00
C CYS A 104 4.83 -5.11 -3.02
N SER A 105 5.58 -5.73 -3.93
CA SER A 105 6.39 -5.05 -4.95
C SER A 105 5.81 -5.13 -6.37
N ASN A 106 5.12 -6.22 -6.71
CA ASN A 106 4.50 -6.48 -8.01
C ASN A 106 2.97 -6.33 -7.90
N PHE A 107 2.44 -5.17 -8.28
CA PHE A 107 1.01 -4.86 -8.19
C PHE A 107 0.18 -5.81 -9.07
N ALA A 108 -0.92 -6.34 -8.52
CA ALA A 108 -1.88 -7.17 -9.25
C ALA A 108 -3.14 -6.37 -9.61
N TYR A 109 -3.82 -5.85 -8.59
CA TYR A 109 -5.01 -5.01 -8.70
C TYR A 109 -5.29 -4.34 -7.35
N ALA A 110 -6.21 -3.38 -7.31
CA ALA A 110 -6.74 -2.86 -6.04
C ALA A 110 -8.27 -2.79 -6.04
N ARG A 111 -8.86 -2.89 -4.84
CA ARG A 111 -10.30 -2.76 -4.62
C ARG A 111 -10.55 -1.90 -3.39
N ALA A 112 -11.39 -0.88 -3.55
CA ALA A 112 -11.88 -0.08 -2.43
C ALA A 112 -13.36 -0.36 -2.18
N TYR A 113 -13.70 -0.43 -0.90
CA TYR A 113 -15.01 -0.82 -0.39
C TYR A 113 -15.54 0.25 0.56
N ILE A 114 -16.81 0.64 0.43
CA ILE A 114 -17.45 1.55 1.38
C ILE A 114 -17.53 0.86 2.76
N ALA A 115 -16.92 1.45 3.78
CA ALA A 115 -16.81 0.86 5.11
C ALA A 115 -17.95 1.34 6.03
N ASN A 116 -19.19 1.14 5.57
CA ASN A 116 -20.42 1.60 6.23
C ASN A 116 -21.14 0.52 7.06
N GLY A 117 -20.62 -0.72 7.09
CA GLY A 117 -21.23 -1.85 7.78
C GLY A 117 -22.52 -2.41 7.17
N LYS A 118 -22.92 -1.94 5.99
CA LYS A 118 -24.09 -2.43 5.25
C LYS A 118 -23.71 -3.60 4.33
N CYS A 119 -24.73 -4.36 3.92
CA CYS A 119 -24.61 -5.35 2.85
C CYS A 119 -24.65 -4.64 1.50
N GLU A 120 -23.55 -4.70 0.76
CA GLU A 120 -23.38 -4.05 -0.53
C GLU A 120 -23.10 -5.11 -1.61
N VAL A 121 -23.42 -4.83 -2.89
CA VAL A 121 -23.22 -5.80 -3.99
C VAL A 121 -21.73 -5.95 -4.31
N GLY A 122 -21.20 -7.17 -4.22
CA GLY A 122 -19.80 -7.47 -4.52
C GLY A 122 -19.57 -7.90 -5.97
N SER A 123 -20.55 -8.60 -6.55
CA SER A 123 -20.68 -9.04 -7.94
C SER A 123 -22.09 -9.64 -8.14
N ASN A 124 -22.33 -10.30 -9.28
CA ASN A 124 -23.58 -11.03 -9.58
C ASN A 124 -23.84 -12.25 -8.68
N SER A 125 -22.85 -12.68 -7.90
CA SER A 125 -22.87 -13.91 -7.10
C SER A 125 -22.26 -13.76 -5.72
N ASN A 126 -21.80 -12.56 -5.35
CA ASN A 126 -21.41 -12.25 -3.98
C ASN A 126 -21.78 -10.84 -3.53
N TRP A 127 -21.95 -10.70 -2.23
CA TRP A 127 -22.17 -9.45 -1.51
C TRP A 127 -21.05 -9.26 -0.51
N PHE A 128 -20.85 -8.05 0.00
CA PHE A 128 -19.87 -7.77 1.04
C PHE A 128 -20.39 -6.87 2.15
N THR A 129 -19.75 -6.95 3.31
CA THR A 129 -19.79 -5.92 4.34
C THR A 129 -18.36 -5.50 4.65
N ALA A 130 -18.07 -4.20 4.61
CA ALA A 130 -16.79 -3.65 5.07
C ALA A 130 -17.02 -2.76 6.30
N THR A 131 -16.16 -2.89 7.30
CA THR A 131 -16.28 -2.18 8.59
C THR A 131 -14.91 -1.79 9.12
N ILE A 132 -14.74 -0.54 9.55
CA ILE A 132 -13.61 -0.14 10.39
C ILE A 132 -14.07 -0.19 11.85
N GLU A 133 -13.56 -1.15 12.59
CA GLU A 133 -13.94 -1.49 13.96
C GLU A 133 -13.58 -0.38 14.96
N SER A 134 -14.09 -0.50 16.19
CA SER A 134 -13.85 0.46 17.28
C SER A 134 -12.41 0.44 17.81
N ASN A 135 -11.74 -0.71 17.72
CA ASN A 135 -10.31 -0.87 18.05
C ASN A 135 -9.37 -0.35 16.95
N GLY A 136 -9.89 0.14 15.82
CA GLY A 136 -9.11 0.61 14.68
C GLY A 136 -8.63 -0.48 13.70
N SER A 137 -8.99 -1.74 13.91
CA SER A 137 -8.86 -2.79 12.88
C SER A 137 -9.96 -2.66 11.81
N ALA A 138 -9.83 -3.38 10.70
CA ALA A 138 -10.85 -3.47 9.67
C ALA A 138 -11.25 -4.93 9.40
N THR A 139 -12.53 -5.12 9.11
CA THR A 139 -13.11 -6.40 8.71
C THR A 139 -13.77 -6.23 7.34
N LEU A 140 -13.40 -7.11 6.39
CA LEU A 140 -14.07 -7.27 5.11
C LEU A 140 -14.63 -8.69 5.05
N ARG A 141 -15.93 -8.82 4.73
CA ARG A 141 -16.63 -10.12 4.76
C ARG A 141 -17.38 -10.29 3.46
N TYR A 142 -17.32 -11.49 2.89
CA TYR A 142 -18.02 -11.82 1.65
C TYR A 142 -19.13 -12.84 1.90
N PHE A 143 -20.19 -12.74 1.10
CA PHE A 143 -21.42 -13.49 1.29
C PHE A 143 -22.00 -13.98 -0.03
N THR A 144 -22.79 -15.06 -0.02
CA THR A 144 -23.48 -15.61 -1.20
C THR A 144 -24.82 -14.95 -1.51
N SER A 145 -25.42 -14.19 -0.58
CA SER A 145 -26.62 -13.38 -0.85
C SER A 145 -26.80 -12.22 0.14
N GLU A 146 -27.63 -11.26 -0.25
CA GLU A 146 -28.32 -10.36 0.68
C GLU A 146 -29.13 -11.18 1.71
N PRO A 147 -29.28 -10.77 2.99
CA PRO A 147 -28.81 -9.52 3.61
C PRO A 147 -27.45 -9.65 4.32
N CYS A 148 -26.52 -10.44 3.77
CA CYS A 148 -25.23 -10.69 4.41
C CYS A 148 -25.35 -11.29 5.82
N SER A 149 -26.23 -12.29 5.99
CA SER A 149 -26.35 -13.02 7.25
C SER A 149 -25.20 -14.02 7.44
N LEU A 150 -24.86 -14.31 8.70
CA LEU A 150 -23.79 -15.23 9.07
C LEU A 150 -24.22 -16.69 9.14
N ASP A 151 -25.53 -16.93 9.24
CA ASP A 151 -26.04 -18.24 9.65
C ASP A 151 -25.94 -19.31 8.54
N ASP A 152 -26.01 -18.90 7.26
CA ASP A 152 -25.92 -19.80 6.08
C ASP A 152 -25.26 -19.19 4.84
N LEU A 153 -24.91 -17.88 4.83
CA LEU A 153 -24.59 -17.13 3.60
C LEU A 153 -23.14 -16.64 3.53
N PHE A 154 -22.25 -17.22 4.33
CA PHE A 154 -20.90 -16.72 4.56
C PHE A 154 -19.86 -17.39 3.63
N LEU A 155 -19.09 -16.59 2.88
CA LEU A 155 -17.99 -17.07 2.03
C LEU A 155 -16.64 -17.00 2.75
N SER A 156 -16.24 -15.80 3.18
CA SER A 156 -14.92 -15.55 3.76
C SER A 156 -14.90 -14.29 4.62
N THR A 157 -13.83 -14.12 5.39
CA THR A 157 -13.51 -12.87 6.07
C THR A 157 -12.03 -12.59 5.99
N GLU A 158 -11.71 -11.40 5.52
CA GLU A 158 -10.40 -10.80 5.52
C GLU A 158 -10.35 -9.74 6.63
N ARG A 159 -9.18 -9.56 7.25
CA ARG A 159 -8.99 -8.61 8.34
C ARG A 159 -7.67 -7.91 8.19
N ALA A 160 -7.68 -6.60 8.41
CA ALA A 160 -6.47 -5.82 8.62
C ALA A 160 -6.41 -5.41 10.09
N ILE A 161 -5.33 -5.79 10.79
CA ILE A 161 -5.12 -5.35 12.17
C ILE A 161 -4.80 -3.85 12.21
N LYS A 162 -4.96 -3.21 13.38
CA LYS A 162 -4.72 -1.77 13.50
C LYS A 162 -3.29 -1.42 13.09
N GLU A 163 -2.33 -2.24 13.48
CA GLU A 163 -0.91 -2.05 13.23
C GLU A 163 -0.59 -2.04 11.73
N THR A 164 -1.23 -2.93 10.94
CA THR A 164 -1.08 -2.97 9.48
C THR A 164 -1.76 -1.78 8.79
N LEU A 165 -2.90 -1.31 9.30
CA LEU A 165 -3.61 -0.13 8.77
C LEU A 165 -2.89 1.19 9.09
N ASP A 166 -2.29 1.30 10.29
CA ASP A 166 -1.54 2.49 10.70
C ASP A 166 -0.20 2.62 9.97
N SER A 167 0.41 1.50 9.57
CA SER A 167 1.73 1.44 8.92
C SER A 167 1.68 1.24 7.40
N ASN A 168 0.52 0.87 6.84
CA ASN A 168 0.37 0.35 5.48
C ASN A 168 1.34 -0.80 5.14
N ALA A 169 1.73 -1.60 6.15
CA ALA A 169 2.66 -2.71 5.96
C ALA A 169 2.09 -3.78 5.01
N CYS A 170 2.98 -4.45 4.28
CA CYS A 170 2.62 -5.64 3.51
C CYS A 170 2.21 -6.76 4.48
N ASP A 171 1.01 -7.29 4.27
CA ASP A 171 0.48 -8.47 4.95
C ASP A 171 0.99 -9.75 4.24
N PRO A 172 1.30 -10.84 4.98
CA PRO A 172 1.78 -12.09 4.38
C PRO A 172 0.83 -12.75 3.37
N ASN A 173 -0.42 -12.31 3.25
CA ASN A 173 -1.36 -12.73 2.21
C ASN A 173 -1.30 -11.84 0.94
N GLU A 174 -0.18 -11.17 0.69
CA GLU A 174 0.08 -10.36 -0.53
C GLU A 174 -0.80 -9.09 -0.61
N TYR A 175 -1.17 -8.50 0.55
CA TYR A 175 -2.06 -7.34 0.65
C TYR A 175 -1.42 -6.13 1.33
N GLN A 176 -1.76 -4.92 0.89
CA GLN A 176 -1.68 -3.71 1.72
C GLN A 176 -3.08 -3.12 1.93
N TRP A 177 -3.32 -2.61 3.13
CA TRP A 177 -4.60 -2.07 3.53
C TRP A 177 -4.49 -0.59 3.90
N PHE A 178 -5.39 0.22 3.34
CA PHE A 178 -5.45 1.67 3.55
C PHE A 178 -6.87 2.09 3.94
N THR A 179 -7.01 3.16 4.73
CA THR A 179 -8.31 3.77 5.06
C THR A 179 -8.16 5.27 5.33
N ASN A 180 -9.23 6.05 5.11
CA ASN A 180 -9.28 7.47 5.47
C ASN A 180 -9.66 7.72 6.95
N LYS A 181 -10.09 6.71 7.71
CA LYS A 181 -10.39 6.84 9.15
C LYS A 181 -9.12 6.72 9.98
N GLY A 182 -8.68 7.84 10.57
CA GLY A 182 -7.45 7.90 11.39
C GLY A 182 -6.36 8.82 10.85
N ASN A 183 -6.62 9.58 9.78
CA ASN A 183 -5.69 10.48 9.10
C ASN A 183 -4.44 9.79 8.51
N THR A 184 -4.64 9.05 7.42
CA THR A 184 -3.85 9.30 6.20
C THR A 184 -4.77 9.12 4.99
N ALA A 185 -5.32 10.22 4.48
CA ALA A 185 -5.80 10.24 3.10
C ALA A 185 -4.56 10.07 2.21
N ALA A 186 -4.35 8.85 1.69
CA ALA A 186 -3.09 8.43 1.06
C ALA A 186 -2.63 9.40 -0.04
N PRO A 187 -1.59 10.22 0.20
CA PRO A 187 -0.96 11.03 -0.82
C PRO A 187 0.31 10.29 -1.22
N LEU A 188 0.17 9.25 -2.05
CA LEU A 188 1.30 8.49 -2.57
C LEU A 188 1.97 9.26 -3.72
N ALA A 189 2.50 10.43 -3.35
CA ALA A 189 3.50 11.13 -4.13
C ALA A 189 4.79 10.31 -4.08
N SER A 190 5.26 9.87 -5.26
CA SER A 190 6.46 9.07 -5.48
C SER A 190 7.64 9.55 -4.62
N THR A 191 8.15 8.67 -3.75
CA THR A 191 9.23 8.99 -2.80
C THR A 191 10.61 9.02 -3.46
N THR A 192 10.88 10.07 -4.23
CA THR A 192 12.26 10.45 -4.55
C THR A 192 12.94 10.95 -3.28
N THR A 193 13.89 10.17 -2.77
CA THR A 193 14.55 10.43 -1.48
C THR A 193 15.39 11.70 -1.51
N SER A 194 15.18 12.61 -0.55
CA SER A 194 16.15 13.65 -0.16
C SER A 194 15.90 14.12 1.27
N ALA A 195 16.87 13.92 2.16
CA ALA A 195 16.79 14.31 3.57
C ALA A 195 17.15 15.79 3.77
N GLY A 196 16.54 16.48 4.75
CA GLY A 196 16.82 17.91 4.95
C GLY A 196 16.12 18.63 6.12
N SER A 197 16.43 18.21 7.36
CA SER A 197 16.49 19.07 8.56
C SER A 197 15.25 19.72 9.20
N SER A 198 15.19 19.50 10.51
CA SER A 198 14.29 20.02 11.56
C SER A 198 14.11 21.54 11.67
N SER A 199 12.98 21.95 12.26
CA SER A 199 12.95 23.06 13.24
C SER A 199 11.86 22.86 14.31
N THR A 200 12.22 23.13 15.56
CA THR A 200 11.35 23.06 16.75
C THR A 200 10.57 24.36 16.93
N GLY A 201 9.34 24.30 17.43
CA GLY A 201 8.53 25.50 17.72
C GLY A 201 7.45 25.28 18.77
N THR A 202 7.82 25.46 20.05
CA THR A 202 6.90 25.49 21.20
C THR A 202 6.50 26.93 21.50
N THR A 203 5.22 27.20 21.81
CA THR A 203 4.84 28.42 22.54
C THR A 203 3.58 28.25 23.39
N ASP A 204 3.59 29.00 24.51
CA ASP A 204 2.68 29.02 25.66
C ASP A 204 2.76 30.47 26.21
N THR A 205 1.90 31.04 27.07
CA THR A 205 0.83 30.54 27.98
C THR A 205 -0.26 31.65 28.10
N THR A 206 -1.22 31.51 29.05
CA THR A 206 -1.81 32.62 29.88
C THR A 206 -2.81 33.63 29.24
N ASP A 207 -3.81 34.21 29.92
CA ASP A 207 -4.37 34.06 31.30
C ASP A 207 -5.81 34.69 31.39
N ALA A 208 -6.40 34.67 32.60
CA ALA A 208 -7.47 35.51 33.17
C ALA A 208 -8.94 35.08 32.92
N THR A 209 -9.84 34.74 33.87
CA THR A 209 -9.96 34.70 35.36
C THR A 209 -11.06 35.62 35.93
N GLY A 210 -11.96 35.07 36.76
CA GLY A 210 -13.00 35.76 37.56
C GLY A 210 -14.43 35.71 36.96
N ASN A 211 -15.53 35.58 37.72
CA ASN A 211 -15.72 35.65 39.18
C ASN A 211 -17.02 34.94 39.66
N THR A 212 -16.87 33.95 40.57
CA THR A 212 -17.56 33.80 41.89
C THR A 212 -19.10 33.65 42.06
N ALA A 213 -19.50 32.40 42.41
CA ALA A 213 -20.37 31.88 43.50
C ALA A 213 -21.68 32.56 44.01
N THR A 214 -22.66 31.71 44.39
CA THR A 214 -23.46 31.60 45.66
C THR A 214 -24.75 30.80 45.35
N ASP A 215 -24.89 29.50 45.68
CA ASP A 215 -25.29 28.84 46.95
C ASP A 215 -26.77 28.99 47.39
N THR A 216 -27.45 27.86 47.69
CA THR A 216 -28.62 27.69 48.61
C THR A 216 -28.98 26.18 48.81
N THR A 217 -28.34 25.55 49.81
CA THR A 217 -28.97 24.92 51.01
C THR A 217 -30.19 23.94 50.95
N SER A 218 -29.93 22.67 51.36
CA SER A 218 -30.77 21.70 52.14
C SER A 218 -32.06 21.09 51.52
N THR A 219 -32.56 19.90 51.91
CA THR A 219 -32.44 19.18 53.21
C THR A 219 -32.52 17.63 53.11
N ASP A 220 -31.95 16.99 54.12
CA ASP A 220 -31.80 15.57 54.54
C ASP A 220 -33.01 14.59 54.50
N THR A 221 -32.74 13.26 54.47
CA THR A 221 -33.19 12.23 55.46
C THR A 221 -33.09 10.76 54.97
N THR A 222 -32.00 10.07 55.36
CA THR A 222 -31.92 8.72 56.00
C THR A 222 -32.52 7.42 55.40
N ALA A 223 -31.60 6.57 54.89
CA ALA A 223 -31.36 5.11 55.11
C ALA A 223 -32.46 4.00 55.10
N THR A 224 -32.11 2.84 54.51
CA THR A 224 -31.91 1.52 55.22
C THR A 224 -31.24 0.50 54.24
N GLY A 225 -30.56 -0.54 54.76
CA GLY A 225 -29.80 -1.57 54.01
C GLY A 225 -30.62 -2.52 53.12
N THR A 226 -30.04 -3.54 52.46
CA THR A 226 -29.17 -4.57 53.07
C THR A 226 -28.21 -5.23 52.05
N SER A 227 -27.14 -5.84 52.57
CA SER A 227 -26.08 -6.58 51.85
C SER A 227 -26.56 -7.89 51.19
N HIS A 228 -25.92 -8.27 50.07
CA HIS A 228 -25.63 -9.67 49.74
C HIS A 228 -24.27 -9.80 49.02
N THR A 229 -23.38 -10.60 49.59
CA THR A 229 -22.12 -11.09 49.00
C THR A 229 -22.32 -12.47 48.34
N ASN A 230 -21.22 -13.06 47.85
CA ASN A 230 -20.96 -14.47 47.47
C ASN A 230 -20.85 -14.70 45.95
N ASP A 231 -20.00 -15.60 45.44
CA ASP A 231 -18.64 -15.99 45.84
C ASP A 231 -17.95 -16.74 44.67
N ALA A 232 -16.66 -17.03 44.78
CA ALA A 232 -15.85 -17.57 43.68
C ALA A 232 -16.03 -19.09 43.36
N ALA A 233 -15.85 -19.45 42.08
CA ALA A 233 -15.34 -20.75 41.58
C ALA A 233 -15.19 -20.73 40.04
N THR A 234 -14.38 -21.54 39.33
CA THR A 234 -13.11 -22.26 39.58
C THR A 234 -12.64 -22.75 38.19
N SER A 235 -11.36 -22.57 37.82
CA SER A 235 -10.82 -23.14 36.56
C SER A 235 -10.60 -24.66 36.67
N PRO A 236 -10.59 -25.35 35.53
CA PRO A 236 -9.70 -26.50 35.35
C PRO A 236 -8.72 -26.28 34.20
N SER A 237 -7.44 -26.48 34.47
CA SER A 237 -6.39 -26.61 33.44
C SER A 237 -6.42 -28.02 32.83
N THR A 238 -6.07 -28.16 31.56
CA THR A 238 -5.60 -29.42 30.97
C THR A 238 -4.54 -29.12 29.92
N SER A 239 -3.53 -29.97 29.82
CA SER A 239 -2.28 -29.72 29.09
C SER A 239 -1.90 -30.90 28.19
N THR A 240 -0.92 -30.66 27.29
CA THR A 240 -0.26 -31.62 26.38
C THR A 240 -1.13 -32.13 25.23
N THR A 241 -0.68 -32.04 23.97
CA THR A 241 0.38 -32.93 23.44
C THR A 241 1.05 -32.32 22.21
N GLU A 242 2.38 -32.42 22.15
CA GLU A 242 3.19 -32.08 20.97
C GLU A 242 3.03 -33.14 19.86
N SER A 243 3.13 -32.75 18.60
CA SER A 243 3.38 -33.71 17.51
C SER A 243 4.23 -33.05 16.43
N ASN A 244 5.40 -33.64 16.23
CA ASN A 244 6.45 -33.19 15.32
C ASN A 244 6.39 -33.99 14.01
N SER A 245 7.22 -33.62 13.02
CA SER A 245 7.37 -34.25 11.68
C SER A 245 6.27 -33.91 10.63
N SER A 246 6.57 -33.79 9.33
CA SER A 246 7.84 -33.95 8.60
C SER A 246 7.90 -33.09 7.33
N SER A 247 9.14 -32.82 6.89
CA SER A 247 9.50 -32.06 5.69
C SER A 247 9.04 -32.66 4.35
N SER A 248 8.65 -31.78 3.41
CA SER A 248 8.82 -31.98 1.97
C SER A 248 9.24 -30.64 1.33
N GLY A 249 10.49 -30.54 0.92
CA GLY A 249 11.02 -29.31 0.30
C GLY A 249 10.83 -29.31 -1.22
N SER A 250 10.43 -28.17 -1.76
CA SER A 250 10.58 -27.79 -3.17
C SER A 250 11.41 -26.52 -3.18
N GLY A 251 12.62 -26.58 -3.74
CA GLY A 251 13.55 -25.46 -3.71
C GLY A 251 13.46 -24.63 -4.98
N ASP A 252 12.90 -23.42 -4.88
CA ASP A 252 13.01 -22.43 -5.93
C ASP A 252 14.33 -21.66 -5.83
N SER A 253 14.97 -21.50 -6.98
CA SER A 253 16.31 -20.91 -7.10
C SER A 253 16.25 -19.39 -7.11
N GLY A 254 15.77 -18.81 -6.00
CA GLY A 254 15.79 -17.36 -5.78
C GLY A 254 17.21 -16.83 -5.87
N LEU A 255 17.51 -16.07 -6.94
CA LEU A 255 18.78 -15.37 -7.08
C LEU A 255 18.90 -14.36 -5.94
N SER A 256 19.71 -14.72 -4.94
CA SER A 256 19.98 -13.90 -3.76
C SER A 256 20.26 -12.45 -4.15
N ILE A 257 19.80 -11.51 -3.33
CA ILE A 257 20.06 -10.06 -3.50
C ILE A 257 21.57 -9.77 -3.67
N GLY A 258 22.46 -10.62 -3.13
CA GLY A 258 23.90 -10.56 -3.36
C GLY A 258 24.36 -10.81 -4.80
N ALA A 259 23.60 -11.56 -5.61
CA ALA A 259 23.88 -11.79 -7.03
C ALA A 259 23.67 -10.53 -7.87
N ILE A 260 22.59 -9.78 -7.61
CA ILE A 260 22.27 -8.53 -8.32
C ILE A 260 23.30 -7.46 -7.97
N ALA A 261 23.64 -7.29 -6.69
CA ALA A 261 24.72 -6.40 -6.25
C ALA A 261 26.09 -6.79 -6.85
N GLY A 262 26.37 -8.10 -6.95
CA GLY A 262 27.59 -8.62 -7.56
C GLY A 262 27.75 -8.28 -9.04
N ILE A 263 26.65 -8.29 -9.82
CA ILE A 263 26.65 -7.93 -11.24
C ILE A 263 27.00 -6.43 -11.43
N VAL A 264 26.42 -5.54 -10.62
CA VAL A 264 26.67 -4.09 -10.73
C VAL A 264 28.14 -3.77 -10.40
N ILE A 265 28.66 -4.31 -9.30
CA ILE A 265 30.06 -4.09 -8.89
C ILE A 265 31.02 -4.73 -9.90
N GLY A 266 30.73 -5.95 -10.35
CA GLY A 266 31.51 -6.65 -11.38
C GLY A 266 31.57 -5.89 -12.70
N GLY A 267 30.45 -5.29 -13.14
CA GLY A 267 30.39 -4.45 -14.33
C GLY A 267 31.28 -3.21 -14.22
N VAL A 268 31.21 -2.48 -13.10
CA VAL A 268 32.06 -1.29 -12.87
C VAL A 268 33.56 -1.65 -12.87
N VAL A 269 33.94 -2.76 -12.21
CA VAL A 269 35.34 -3.21 -12.17
C VAL A 269 35.82 -3.69 -13.56
N ALA A 270 34.98 -4.40 -14.31
CA ALA A 270 35.31 -4.83 -15.67
C ALA A 270 35.52 -3.63 -16.61
N ILE A 271 34.65 -2.62 -16.56
CA ILE A 271 34.77 -1.38 -17.33
C ILE A 271 36.06 -0.63 -16.96
N ALA A 272 36.35 -0.46 -15.67
CA ALA A 272 37.59 0.19 -15.21
C ALA A 272 38.85 -0.56 -15.68
N THR A 273 38.82 -1.90 -15.67
CA THR A 273 39.95 -2.74 -16.13
C THR A 273 40.17 -2.61 -17.63
N VAL A 274 39.10 -2.63 -18.45
CA VAL A 274 39.18 -2.39 -19.90
C VAL A 274 39.72 -0.99 -20.20
N TYR A 275 39.27 0.03 -19.45
CA TYR A 275 39.75 1.40 -19.59
C TYR A 275 41.25 1.51 -19.31
N ALA A 276 41.73 0.89 -18.23
CA ALA A 276 43.16 0.84 -17.90
C ALA A 276 43.98 0.14 -19.00
N ILE A 277 43.53 -1.01 -19.52
CA ILE A 277 44.22 -1.73 -20.59
C ILE A 277 44.37 -0.87 -21.84
N ILE A 278 43.31 -0.19 -22.27
CA ILE A 278 43.34 0.72 -23.43
C ILE A 278 44.32 1.88 -23.18
N PHE A 279 44.22 2.54 -22.02
CA PHE A 279 45.03 3.70 -21.68
C PHE A 279 46.52 3.39 -21.50
N HIS A 280 46.85 2.17 -21.04
CA HIS A 280 48.22 1.68 -20.97
C HIS A 280 48.77 1.19 -22.31
N ARG A 281 47.92 0.72 -23.23
CA ARG A 281 48.38 0.30 -24.58
C ARG A 281 48.76 1.47 -25.48
N ASP A 282 48.13 2.63 -25.29
CA ASP A 282 48.42 3.86 -26.03
C ASP A 282 49.60 4.68 -25.43
N ARG A 283 50.18 4.23 -24.32
CA ARG A 283 51.44 4.77 -23.76
C ARG A 283 52.61 3.83 -24.04
N PRO A 284 53.40 4.04 -25.11
CA PRO A 284 54.62 3.26 -25.30
C PRO A 284 55.57 3.50 -24.12
N ILE A 285 55.96 2.42 -23.46
CA ILE A 285 56.99 2.45 -22.42
C ILE A 285 58.30 2.86 -23.10
N ALA A 286 58.73 4.10 -22.88
CA ALA A 286 60.03 4.58 -23.33
C ALA A 286 61.12 3.88 -22.50
N ILE A 287 61.60 2.74 -23.00
CA ILE A 287 62.82 2.09 -22.47
C ILE A 287 63.98 3.02 -22.81
N THR A 288 64.45 3.77 -21.81
CA THR A 288 65.66 4.59 -21.91
C THR A 288 66.88 3.68 -21.92
N CYS A 289 67.36 3.33 -23.11
CA CYS A 289 68.64 2.63 -23.28
C CYS A 289 69.78 3.48 -22.72
N PHE A 290 70.29 3.10 -21.55
CA PHE A 290 71.45 3.72 -20.93
C PHE A 290 72.72 3.20 -21.61
N SER A 291 73.15 3.86 -22.70
CA SER A 291 74.37 3.50 -23.41
C SER A 291 75.59 3.98 -22.64
N ALA A 292 76.21 3.06 -21.87
CA ALA A 292 77.51 3.29 -21.26
C ALA A 292 78.59 3.37 -22.37
N SER A 293 79.29 4.50 -22.46
CA SER A 293 80.49 4.64 -23.29
C SER A 293 81.73 4.43 -22.42
N VAL A 294 82.51 3.40 -22.72
CA VAL A 294 83.83 3.16 -22.13
C VAL A 294 84.85 3.03 -23.26
N ALA A 295 85.49 4.15 -23.58
CA ALA A 295 86.79 4.32 -24.25
C ALA A 295 87.03 5.83 -24.42
#